data_AF-A3MVK3-F1
#
_entry.id   AF-A3MVK3-F1
#
_cell.length_a   1.000
_cell.length_b   1.000
_cell.length_c   1.000
_cell.angle_alpha   90.00
_cell.angle_beta   90.00
_cell.angle_gamma   90.00
#
_symmetry.space_group_name_H-M   'P 1'
#
loop_
_entity.id
_entity.type
_entity.pdbx_description
1 polymer ?
#
loop_
_entity_poly.entity_id
_entity_poly.type
_entity_poly.pdbx_seq_one_letter_code
_entity_poly.pdbx_strand_id
1 'polypeptide(L)'
;MTCAERLFLAEVRLRMGCQEGKPLDLGFVQVKPDLDCGGVPVEVECAERAHYGLGQALAYKYAVGKAALVVIAEEVSNPLRNFLAWASQLGIDVYVYVGGEVIQLFYKAPSTQ
;
A
#
# COMPACT_ATOMS: atom_id res chain seq x y z
N MET A 1 -19.18 -6.02 5.73
CA MET A 1 -18.58 -7.26 6.28
C MET A 1 -17.14 -6.94 6.68
N THR A 2 -16.54 -7.65 7.64
CA THR A 2 -15.10 -7.53 7.90
C THR A 2 -14.34 -7.94 6.65
N CYS A 3 -13.45 -7.08 6.17
CA CYS A 3 -12.71 -7.33 4.94
C CYS A 3 -11.78 -8.54 5.13
N ALA A 4 -11.83 -9.48 4.19
CA ALA A 4 -11.01 -10.69 4.20
C ALA A 4 -9.70 -10.45 3.45
N GLU A 5 -8.81 -9.64 4.04
CA GLU A 5 -7.52 -9.19 3.49
C GLU A 5 -6.76 -10.29 2.72
N ARG A 6 -6.65 -11.49 3.32
CA ARG A 6 -5.93 -12.62 2.73
C ARG A 6 -6.49 -13.10 1.38
N LEU A 7 -7.79 -12.95 1.13
CA LEU A 7 -8.39 -13.30 -0.15
C LEU A 7 -7.99 -12.29 -1.23
N PHE A 8 -8.00 -11.01 -0.88
CA PHE A 8 -7.68 -9.92 -1.79
C PHE A 8 -6.18 -9.80 -2.05
N LEU A 9 -5.34 -10.18 -1.09
CA LEU A 9 -3.88 -10.15 -1.24
C LEU A 9 -3.40 -10.93 -2.49
N ALA A 10 -3.98 -12.11 -2.73
CA ALA A 10 -3.64 -12.91 -3.91
C ALA A 10 -4.03 -12.22 -5.24
N GLU A 11 -5.17 -11.52 -5.24
CA GLU A 11 -5.66 -10.80 -6.41
C GLU A 11 -4.88 -9.51 -6.67
N VAL A 12 -4.61 -8.71 -5.63
CA VAL A 12 -3.76 -7.52 -5.69
C VAL A 12 -2.39 -7.89 -6.23
N ARG A 13 -1.79 -8.97 -5.70
CA ARG A 13 -0.50 -9.50 -6.19
C ARG A 13 -0.52 -9.78 -7.68
N LEU A 14 -1.54 -10.50 -8.16
CA LEU A 14 -1.67 -10.85 -9.57
C LEU A 14 -1.80 -9.59 -10.44
N ARG A 15 -2.67 -8.66 -10.05
CA ARG A 15 -2.99 -7.45 -10.82
C ARG A 15 -1.83 -6.49 -10.93
N MET A 16 -1.06 -6.35 -9.87
CA MET A 16 0.12 -5.47 -9.85
C MET A 16 1.40 -6.17 -10.35
N GLY A 17 1.34 -7.47 -10.68
CA GLY A 17 2.50 -8.24 -11.12
C GLY A 17 3.58 -8.40 -10.04
N CYS A 18 3.18 -8.45 -8.78
CA CYS A 18 4.08 -8.46 -7.64
C CYS A 18 4.44 -9.88 -7.18
N GLN A 19 5.47 -9.97 -6.35
CA GLN A 19 5.86 -11.19 -5.66
C GLN A 19 5.56 -11.06 -4.16
N GLU A 20 5.74 -12.13 -3.40
CA GLU A 20 5.66 -12.07 -1.95
C GLU A 20 6.79 -11.19 -1.40
N GLY A 21 6.46 -10.34 -0.42
CA GLY A 21 7.43 -9.46 0.22
C GLY A 21 8.50 -10.24 1.00
N LYS A 22 9.70 -9.67 1.06
CA LYS A 22 10.83 -10.20 1.83
C LYS A 22 11.05 -9.37 3.09
N PRO A 23 11.56 -9.97 4.18
CA PRO A 23 11.91 -9.21 5.37
C PRO A 23 12.86 -8.06 5.05
N LEU A 24 12.57 -6.90 5.62
CA LEU A 24 13.38 -5.69 5.58
C LEU A 24 13.95 -5.47 6.98
N ASP A 25 15.24 -5.14 7.05
CA ASP A 25 15.91 -4.80 8.29
C ASP A 25 15.90 -3.29 8.50
N LEU A 26 15.34 -2.84 9.63
CA LEU A 26 15.35 -1.43 10.03
C LEU A 26 16.58 -1.08 10.89
N GLY A 27 17.48 -2.04 11.15
CA GLY A 27 18.66 -1.92 12.01
C GLY A 27 18.40 -2.24 13.48
N PHE A 28 17.14 -2.33 13.90
CA PHE A 28 16.73 -2.68 15.27
C PHE A 28 15.54 -3.65 15.34
N VAL A 29 14.86 -3.87 14.21
CA VAL A 29 13.75 -4.82 14.07
C VAL A 29 13.60 -5.20 12.61
N GLN A 30 13.05 -6.39 12.34
CA GLN A 30 12.64 -6.81 11.00
C GLN A 30 11.15 -6.57 10.81
N VAL A 31 10.80 -6.05 9.63
CA VAL A 31 9.42 -5.89 9.17
C VAL A 31 9.27 -6.59 7.83
N LYS A 32 8.10 -7.17 7.54
CA LYS A 32 7.86 -7.90 6.30
C LYS A 32 6.68 -7.28 5.56
N PRO A 33 6.89 -6.66 4.39
CA PRO A 33 5.82 -6.26 3.49
C PRO A 33 5.01 -7.45 3.02
N ASP A 34 3.74 -7.23 2.71
CA ASP A 34 2.92 -8.25 2.07
C ASP A 34 3.45 -8.61 0.69
N LEU A 35 3.80 -7.60 -0.10
CA LEU A 35 4.21 -7.74 -1.50
C LEU A 35 5.49 -6.97 -1.82
N ASP A 36 6.19 -7.43 -2.86
CA ASP A 36 7.28 -6.72 -3.54
C ASP A 36 6.92 -6.54 -5.03
N CYS A 37 6.78 -5.29 -5.44
CA CYS A 37 6.40 -4.90 -6.80
C CYS A 37 7.58 -4.22 -7.50
N GLY A 38 8.57 -5.01 -7.98
CA GLY A 38 9.75 -4.46 -8.67
C GLY A 38 10.69 -3.68 -7.73
N GLY A 39 10.88 -4.21 -6.52
CA GLY A 39 11.66 -3.61 -5.45
C GLY A 39 10.92 -2.52 -4.69
N VAL A 40 9.62 -2.29 -4.95
CA VAL A 40 8.76 -1.43 -4.12
C VAL A 40 8.04 -2.32 -3.10
N PRO A 41 8.34 -2.20 -1.80
CA PRO A 41 7.60 -2.92 -0.77
C PRO A 41 6.20 -2.35 -0.63
N VAL A 42 5.20 -3.22 -0.60
CA VAL A 42 3.78 -2.83 -0.60
C VAL A 42 3.06 -3.50 0.55
N GLU A 43 2.33 -2.69 1.32
CA GLU A 43 1.37 -3.16 2.30
C GLU A 43 -0.04 -3.19 1.69
N VAL A 44 -0.81 -4.23 2.01
CA VAL A 44 -2.20 -4.38 1.58
C VAL A 44 -3.10 -4.46 2.80
N GLU A 45 -3.97 -3.47 2.99
CA GLU A 45 -4.79 -3.38 4.20
C GLU A 45 -6.23 -2.98 3.88
N CYS A 46 -7.17 -3.49 4.67
CA CYS A 46 -8.57 -3.15 4.59
C CYS A 46 -8.84 -1.70 5.02
N ALA A 47 -9.83 -1.05 4.42
CA ALA A 47 -10.15 0.35 4.69
C ALA A 47 -10.34 0.68 6.18
N GLU A 48 -10.98 -0.20 6.96
CA GLU A 48 -11.16 0.01 8.40
C GLU A 48 -9.85 0.08 9.21
N ARG A 49 -8.76 -0.48 8.67
CA ARG A 49 -7.44 -0.59 9.29
C ARG A 49 -6.35 0.15 8.51
N ALA A 50 -6.71 0.95 7.51
CA ALA A 50 -5.75 1.64 6.63
C ALA A 50 -4.67 2.47 7.37
N HIS A 51 -4.96 2.94 8.59
CA HIS A 51 -3.98 3.64 9.44
C HIS A 51 -2.86 2.73 9.96
N TYR A 52 -3.12 1.45 10.22
CA TYR A 52 -2.08 0.46 10.53
C TYR A 52 -1.21 0.18 9.32
N GLY A 53 -1.83 -0.09 8.16
CA GLY A 53 -1.11 -0.32 6.92
C GLY A 53 -0.25 0.87 6.49
N LEU A 54 -0.72 2.11 6.74
CA LEU A 54 0.08 3.31 6.57
C LEU A 54 1.35 3.30 7.43
N GLY A 55 1.23 2.95 8.71
CA GLY A 55 2.39 2.85 9.61
C GLY A 55 3.43 1.85 9.11
N GLN A 56 2.97 0.69 8.64
CA GLN A 56 3.84 -0.34 8.04
C GLN A 56 4.50 0.14 6.74
N ALA A 57 3.74 0.74 5.82
CA ALA A 57 4.29 1.31 4.59
C ALA A 57 5.36 2.38 4.88
N LEU A 58 5.16 3.22 5.90
CA LEU A 58 6.17 4.20 6.33
C LEU A 58 7.43 3.53 6.90
N ALA A 59 7.29 2.43 7.64
CA ALA A 59 8.44 1.65 8.11
C ALA A 59 9.22 1.03 6.94
N TYR A 60 8.53 0.52 5.91
CA TYR A 60 9.19 0.02 4.70
C TYR A 60 9.91 1.13 3.95
N LYS A 61 9.27 2.30 3.84
CA LYS A 61 9.89 3.48 3.23
C LYS A 61 11.15 3.90 3.99
N TYR A 62 11.15 3.85 5.32
CA TYR A 62 12.36 4.09 6.10
C TYR A 62 13.49 3.11 5.72
N ALA A 63 13.16 1.82 5.53
CA ALA A 63 14.12 0.78 5.19
C ALA A 63 14.77 0.96 3.81
N VAL A 64 13.97 1.26 2.77
CA VAL A 64 14.43 1.20 1.37
C VAL A 64 14.18 2.48 0.55
N GLY A 65 13.70 3.55 1.19
CA GLY A 65 13.46 4.86 0.58
C GLY A 65 12.15 5.00 -0.20
N LYS A 66 11.44 3.89 -0.46
CA LYS A 66 10.17 3.85 -1.20
C LYS A 66 9.25 2.77 -0.64
N ALA A 67 7.95 2.99 -0.75
CA ALA A 67 6.93 2.02 -0.36
C ALA A 67 5.58 2.38 -0.98
N ALA A 68 4.65 1.43 -0.99
CA ALA A 68 3.27 1.69 -1.34
C ALA A 68 2.28 1.12 -0.31
N LEU A 69 1.09 1.69 -0.31
CA LEU A 69 -0.07 1.20 0.43
C LEU A 69 -1.21 0.93 -0.56
N VAL A 70 -1.74 -0.30 -0.55
CA VAL A 70 -2.97 -0.66 -1.25
C VAL A 70 -4.08 -0.79 -0.21
N VAL A 71 -5.13 0.02 -0.34
CA VAL A 71 -6.31 -0.10 0.53
C VAL A 71 -7.42 -0.87 -0.15
N ILE A 72 -7.90 -1.94 0.47
CA ILE A 72 -9.05 -2.72 0.00
C ILE A 72 -10.34 -2.04 0.49
N ALA A 73 -11.21 -1.66 -0.43
CA ALA A 73 -12.49 -1.03 -0.10
C ALA A 73 -13.61 -1.48 -1.06
N GLU A 74 -14.84 -1.59 -0.53
CA GLU A 74 -16.04 -1.80 -1.36
C GLU A 74 -16.35 -0.54 -2.20
N GLU A 75 -16.09 0.64 -1.64
CA GLU A 75 -16.24 1.94 -2.30
C GLU A 75 -15.22 2.95 -1.77
N VAL A 76 -14.93 3.99 -2.56
CA VAL A 76 -14.02 5.07 -2.15
C VAL A 76 -14.80 6.25 -1.59
N SER A 77 -15.15 6.17 -0.31
CA SER A 77 -15.85 7.26 0.39
C SER A 77 -15.00 8.53 0.49
N ASN A 78 -15.63 9.70 0.65
CA ASN A 78 -14.93 10.98 0.82
C ASN A 78 -13.94 10.98 2.01
N PRO A 79 -14.29 10.46 3.21
CA PRO A 79 -13.33 10.36 4.31
C PRO A 79 -12.10 9.51 3.95
N LEU A 80 -12.31 8.35 3.32
CA LEU A 80 -11.21 7.48 2.90
C LEU A 80 -10.34 8.20 1.86
N ARG A 81 -10.95 8.82 0.85
CA ARG A 81 -10.24 9.61 -0.17
C ARG A 81 -9.39 10.72 0.45
N ASN A 82 -9.93 11.45 1.43
CA ASN A 82 -9.22 12.53 2.10
C ASN A 82 -8.03 12.01 2.93
N PHE A 83 -8.23 10.90 3.64
CA PHE A 83 -7.15 10.23 4.37
C PHE A 83 -6.03 9.78 3.42
N LEU A 84 -6.37 9.12 2.31
CA LEU A 84 -5.40 8.64 1.32
C LEU A 84 -4.70 9.79 0.57
N ALA A 85 -5.42 10.89 0.31
CA ALA A 85 -4.83 12.11 -0.24
C ALA A 85 -3.76 12.67 0.70
N TRP A 86 -4.05 12.75 1.99
CA TRP A 86 -3.08 13.15 3.00
C TRP A 86 -1.91 12.15 3.09
N ALA A 87 -2.18 10.85 3.13
CA ALA A 87 -1.14 9.81 3.21
C ALA A 87 -0.15 9.88 2.03
N SER A 88 -0.63 10.16 0.81
CA SER A 88 0.23 10.33 -0.38
C SER A 88 1.27 11.46 -0.22
N GLN A 89 0.99 12.47 0.60
CA GLN A 89 1.92 13.57 0.87
C GLN A 89 3.13 13.13 1.70
N LEU A 90 3.04 11.99 2.39
CA LEU A 90 4.14 11.38 3.13
C LEU A 90 5.15 10.69 2.19
N GLY A 91 4.91 10.74 0.87
CA GLY A 91 5.80 10.24 -0.18
C GLY A 91 5.85 8.72 -0.24
N ILE A 92 4.70 8.08 -0.01
CA ILE A 92 4.43 6.69 -0.40
C ILE A 92 3.47 6.70 -1.58
N ASP A 93 3.50 5.67 -2.41
CA ASP A 93 2.48 5.49 -3.43
C ASP A 93 1.20 4.95 -2.79
N VAL A 94 0.05 5.46 -3.20
CA VAL A 94 -1.24 5.06 -2.61
C VAL A 94 -2.15 4.52 -3.71
N TYR A 95 -2.68 3.33 -3.46
CA TYR A 95 -3.59 2.64 -4.35
C TYR A 95 -4.86 2.24 -3.59
N VAL A 96 -5.95 2.06 -4.32
CA VAL A 96 -7.15 1.42 -3.79
C VAL A 96 -7.47 0.22 -4.66
N TYR A 97 -7.75 -0.91 -4.02
CA TYR A 97 -8.39 -2.05 -4.66
C TYR A 97 -9.90 -1.98 -4.43
N VAL A 98 -10.66 -1.84 -5.52
CA VAL A 98 -12.14 -1.75 -5.50
C VAL A 98 -12.72 -2.47 -6.72
N GLY A 99 -13.75 -3.30 -6.51
CA GLY A 99 -14.46 -3.96 -7.61
C GLY A 99 -13.59 -4.83 -8.52
N GLY A 100 -12.47 -5.35 -8.01
CA GLY A 100 -11.52 -6.07 -8.84
C GLY A 100 -10.62 -5.17 -9.67
N GLU A 101 -10.32 -3.95 -9.26
CA GLU A 101 -9.31 -3.12 -9.93
C GLU A 101 -8.39 -2.47 -8.91
N VAL A 102 -7.10 -2.38 -9.23
CA VAL A 102 -6.14 -1.60 -8.44
C VAL A 102 -5.95 -0.26 -9.12
N ILE A 103 -6.38 0.81 -8.45
CA ILE A 103 -6.37 2.17 -8.98
C ILE A 103 -5.35 2.97 -8.19
N GLN A 104 -4.38 3.57 -8.88
CA GLN A 104 -3.48 4.52 -8.25
C GLN A 104 -4.22 5.82 -7.97
N LEU A 105 -4.21 6.24 -6.71
CA LEU A 105 -4.73 7.55 -6.33
C LEU A 105 -3.56 8.54 -6.28
N PHE A 106 -3.78 9.71 -6.89
CA PHE A 106 -2.84 10.85 -6.84
C PHE A 106 -1.49 10.54 -7.50
N TYR A 107 -1.50 10.31 -8.81
CA TYR A 107 -0.27 10.27 -9.60
C TYR A 107 0.46 11.60 -9.50
N LYS A 108 1.62 11.64 -8.83
CA LYS A 108 2.61 12.70 -9.02
C LYS A 108 3.51 12.28 -10.17
N ALA A 109 3.42 12.99 -11.30
CA ALA A 109 4.42 12.85 -12.34
C ALA A 109 5.82 13.10 -11.74
N PRO A 110 6.84 12.31 -12.09
CA PRO A 110 8.19 12.57 -11.62
C PRO A 110 8.57 13.99 -12.04
N SER A 111 8.92 14.81 -11.05
CA SER A 111 9.48 16.13 -11.32
C SER A 111 10.82 15.91 -12.00
N THR A 112 10.87 16.15 -13.32
CA THR A 112 12.13 16.32 -14.05
C THR A 112 12.89 17.48 -13.38
N GLN A 113 13.91 17.15 -12.61
CA GLN A 113 14.98 18.08 -12.25
C GLN A 113 16.07 18.02 -13.30
#